data_AF-A0A1R4B5A4-F1
#
_entry.id   AF-A0A1R4B5A4-F1
#
_cell.length_a   1.000
_cell.length_b   1.000
_cell.length_c   1.000
_cell.angle_alpha   90.00
_cell.angle_beta   90.00
_cell.angle_gamma   90.00
#
_symmetry.space_group_name_H-M   'P 1'
#
loop_
_entity.id
_entity.type
_entity.pdbx_description
1 polymer ?
#
loop_
_entity_poly.entity_id
_entity_poly.type
_entity_poly.pdbx_seq_one_letter_code
_entity_poly.pdbx_strand_id
1 'polypeptide(L)'
;MRSEQVAKFQKQVDSAVIGYLSLLERKELLAVSIEQYQSLSSLEPEVRGGILAIQDTLYASLMVELHAWLFDKSPNSSNLSLYGLLEKLADDKTNLKHLKRYYVAPPKTIDIGETDKSWHQSFKTDREAKFDAHFQDCIFLIKGLLVSEEAKKIAPLRDKALAHKDGRYDIKANNHTVGDVFYLINNMKLILLNLIGLMTRTKYPVYEAETKAKLMAQKFWEHVARTK
;
A
#
# COMPACT_ATOMS: atom_id res chain seq x y z
N MET A 1 -12.20 -6.54 -23.99
CA MET A 1 -10.84 -6.25 -23.56
C MET A 1 -9.91 -7.23 -24.22
N ARG A 2 -9.00 -6.74 -25.07
CA ARG A 2 -7.78 -7.49 -25.35
C ARG A 2 -7.12 -7.75 -23.99
N SER A 3 -6.61 -8.96 -23.77
CA SER A 3 -5.85 -9.39 -22.58
C SER A 3 -4.87 -8.33 -22.07
N GLU A 4 -4.36 -7.49 -22.97
CA GLU A 4 -3.54 -6.31 -22.76
C GLU A 4 -4.02 -5.35 -21.66
N GLN A 5 -5.31 -5.03 -21.55
CA GLN A 5 -5.78 -4.10 -20.51
C GLN A 5 -5.77 -4.74 -19.12
N VAL A 6 -6.15 -6.02 -18.99
CA VAL A 6 -6.06 -6.77 -17.70
C VAL A 6 -4.59 -6.86 -17.29
N ALA A 7 -3.71 -7.18 -18.24
CA ALA A 7 -2.27 -7.26 -18.01
C ALA A 7 -1.68 -5.90 -17.59
N LYS A 8 -2.16 -4.79 -18.18
CA LYS A 8 -1.75 -3.43 -17.78
C LYS A 8 -2.18 -3.11 -16.35
N PHE A 9 -3.41 -3.44 -15.96
CA PHE A 9 -3.88 -3.28 -14.58
C PHE A 9 -3.08 -4.14 -13.60
N GLN A 10 -2.82 -5.41 -13.94
CA GLN A 10 -1.96 -6.30 -13.16
C GLN A 10 -0.60 -5.67 -12.91
N LYS A 11 0.08 -5.17 -13.96
CA LYS A 11 1.39 -4.50 -13.81
C LYS A 11 1.33 -3.27 -12.88
N GLN A 12 0.23 -2.52 -12.89
CA GLN A 12 0.06 -1.37 -12.01
C GLN A 12 -0.13 -1.78 -10.55
N VAL A 13 -0.95 -2.80 -10.29
CA VAL A 13 -1.11 -3.39 -8.95
C VAL A 13 0.24 -3.93 -8.47
N ASP A 14 0.96 -4.66 -9.32
CA ASP A 14 2.27 -5.22 -8.99
C ASP A 14 3.28 -4.12 -8.59
N SER A 15 3.31 -3.03 -9.35
CA SER A 15 4.15 -1.86 -9.05
C SER A 15 3.78 -1.23 -7.71
N ALA A 16 2.49 -1.09 -7.41
CA ALA A 16 2.02 -0.55 -6.14
C ALA A 16 2.33 -1.48 -4.95
N VAL A 17 2.30 -2.80 -5.15
CA VAL A 17 2.74 -3.76 -4.12
C VAL A 17 4.24 -3.61 -3.86
N ILE A 18 5.06 -3.51 -4.90
CA ILE A 18 6.51 -3.28 -4.74
C ILE A 18 6.76 -1.97 -3.96
N GLY A 19 6.04 -0.90 -4.30
CA GLY A 19 6.08 0.36 -3.57
C GLY A 19 5.70 0.19 -2.09
N TYR A 20 4.62 -0.52 -1.80
CA TYR A 20 4.21 -0.85 -0.44
C TYR A 20 5.29 -1.62 0.34
N LEU A 21 5.91 -2.63 -0.28
CA LEU A 21 6.96 -3.41 0.38
C LEU A 21 8.18 -2.54 0.73
N SER A 22 8.53 -1.57 -0.12
CA SER A 22 9.59 -0.61 0.18
C SER A 22 9.23 0.35 1.32
N LEU A 23 7.97 0.80 1.38
CA LEU A 23 7.48 1.61 2.50
C LEU A 23 7.48 0.84 3.82
N LEU A 24 7.12 -0.45 3.76
CA LEU A 24 7.04 -1.33 4.91
C LEU A 24 8.38 -1.47 5.63
N GLU A 25 9.47 -1.70 4.90
CA GLU A 25 10.82 -1.83 5.49
C GLU A 25 11.22 -0.57 6.28
N ARG A 26 10.99 0.61 5.71
CA ARG A 26 11.26 1.89 6.36
C ARG A 26 10.35 2.15 7.56
N LYS A 27 9.07 1.77 7.44
CA LYS A 27 8.08 1.87 8.52
C LYS A 27 8.49 1.00 9.70
N GLU A 28 8.90 -0.24 9.47
CA GLU A 28 9.36 -1.13 10.54
C GLU A 28 10.68 -0.65 11.17
N LEU A 29 11.63 -0.12 10.37
CA LEU A 29 12.83 0.53 10.92
C LEU A 29 12.48 1.69 11.85
N LEU A 30 11.58 2.58 11.44
CA LEU A 30 11.14 3.70 12.27
C LEU A 30 10.39 3.21 13.51
N ALA A 31 9.44 2.29 13.36
CA ALA A 31 8.62 1.76 14.45
C ALA A 31 9.48 1.12 15.55
N VAL A 32 10.40 0.23 15.17
CA VAL A 32 11.28 -0.45 16.13
C VAL A 32 12.22 0.55 16.83
N SER A 33 12.71 1.57 16.12
CA SER A 33 13.54 2.60 16.76
C SER A 33 12.80 3.38 17.85
N ILE A 34 11.49 3.61 17.65
CA ILE A 34 10.62 4.27 18.64
C ILE A 34 10.34 3.31 19.81
N GLU A 35 10.07 2.03 19.53
CA GLU A 35 9.89 0.99 20.56
C GLU A 35 11.14 0.84 21.44
N GLN A 36 12.34 0.94 20.85
CA GLN A 36 13.63 0.82 21.53
C GLN A 36 14.17 2.15 22.08
N TYR A 37 13.33 3.18 22.21
CA TYR A 37 13.78 4.51 22.64
C TYR A 37 14.61 4.48 23.93
N GLN A 38 14.21 3.67 24.92
CA GLN A 38 14.93 3.57 26.19
C GLN A 38 16.36 3.05 26.03
N SER A 39 16.59 2.02 25.21
CA SER A 39 17.94 1.48 24.97
C SER A 39 18.78 2.36 24.07
N LEU A 40 18.16 3.08 23.14
CA LEU A 40 18.90 3.97 22.21
C LEU A 40 19.24 5.32 22.88
N SER A 41 18.43 5.78 23.82
CA SER A 41 18.64 7.06 24.54
C SER A 41 19.79 7.03 25.55
N SER A 42 20.29 5.85 25.92
CA SER A 42 21.46 5.69 26.81
C SER A 42 22.81 5.75 26.10
N LEU A 43 22.82 5.79 24.75
CA LEU A 43 24.03 5.89 23.94
C LEU A 43 24.68 7.27 24.02
N GLU A 44 25.93 7.37 23.55
CA GLU A 44 26.67 8.63 23.49
C GLU A 44 25.89 9.72 22.71
N PRO A 45 26.01 11.01 23.08
CA PRO A 45 25.28 12.11 22.44
C PRO A 45 25.38 12.14 20.92
N GLU A 46 26.57 11.87 20.37
CA GLU A 46 26.86 11.84 18.94
C GLU A 46 26.08 10.73 18.24
N VAL A 47 26.04 9.53 18.85
CA VAL A 47 25.29 8.38 18.34
C VAL A 47 23.78 8.67 18.37
N ARG A 48 23.27 9.25 19.46
CA ARG A 48 21.86 9.66 19.55
C ARG A 48 21.48 10.70 18.50
N GLY A 49 22.37 11.66 18.22
CA GLY A 49 22.19 12.63 17.14
C GLY A 49 22.05 11.95 15.78
N GLY A 50 22.88 10.94 15.49
CA GLY A 50 22.78 10.14 14.28
C GLY A 50 21.46 9.35 14.18
N ILE A 51 21.00 8.76 15.29
CA ILE A 51 19.72 8.02 15.35
C ILE A 51 18.54 8.94 15.05
N LEU A 52 18.50 10.14 15.63
CA LEU A 52 17.46 11.13 15.37
C LEU A 52 17.43 11.53 13.89
N ALA A 53 18.60 11.78 13.28
CA ALA A 53 18.69 12.09 11.87
C ALA A 53 18.16 10.95 10.97
N ILE A 54 18.42 9.69 11.35
CA ILE A 54 17.86 8.51 10.66
C ILE A 54 16.33 8.48 10.81
N GLN A 55 15.80 8.69 12.02
CA GLN A 55 14.36 8.71 12.27
C GLN A 55 13.63 9.79 11.45
N ASP A 56 14.18 11.00 11.44
CA ASP A 56 13.63 12.13 10.67
C ASP A 56 13.64 11.84 9.17
N THR A 57 14.74 11.26 8.67
CA THR A 57 14.87 10.87 7.26
C THR A 57 13.87 9.78 6.88
N LEU A 58 13.73 8.74 7.71
CA LEU A 58 12.75 7.67 7.50
C LEU A 58 11.34 8.23 7.46
N TYR A 59 10.98 9.08 8.44
CA TYR A 59 9.65 9.67 8.51
C TYR A 59 9.35 10.56 7.29
N ALA A 60 10.26 11.45 6.92
CA ALA A 60 10.11 12.31 5.74
C ALA A 60 9.95 11.47 4.46
N SER A 61 10.78 10.44 4.30
CA SER A 61 10.73 9.52 3.17
C SER A 61 9.38 8.79 3.07
N LEU A 62 8.86 8.28 4.19
CA LEU A 62 7.55 7.61 4.26
C LEU A 62 6.41 8.55 3.84
N MET A 63 6.42 9.79 4.32
CA MET A 63 5.38 10.77 3.98
C MET A 63 5.36 11.09 2.49
N VAL A 64 6.53 11.36 1.89
CA VAL A 64 6.65 11.72 0.47
C VAL A 64 6.14 10.59 -0.41
N GLU A 65 6.54 9.35 -0.13
CA GLU A 65 6.12 8.22 -0.94
C GLU A 65 4.67 7.80 -0.72
N LEU A 66 4.15 7.88 0.52
CA LEU A 66 2.71 7.69 0.75
C LEU A 66 1.88 8.68 -0.03
N HIS A 67 2.31 9.94 -0.07
CA HIS A 67 1.63 10.94 -0.88
C HIS A 67 1.61 10.55 -2.35
N ALA A 68 2.75 10.13 -2.90
CA ALA A 68 2.83 9.69 -4.28
C ALA A 68 1.92 8.49 -4.58
N TRP A 69 1.89 7.49 -3.68
CA TRP A 69 1.10 6.29 -3.89
C TRP A 69 -0.39 6.47 -3.66
N LEU A 70 -0.81 7.34 -2.75
CA LEU A 70 -2.21 7.49 -2.36
C LEU A 70 -2.90 8.70 -2.99
N PHE A 71 -2.19 9.82 -3.17
CA PHE A 71 -2.83 11.10 -3.46
C PHE A 71 -2.41 11.72 -4.79
N ASP A 72 -1.28 11.33 -5.39
CA ASP A 72 -0.85 11.95 -6.64
C ASP A 72 -1.84 11.70 -7.78
N LYS A 73 -2.31 12.78 -8.36
CA LYS A 73 -3.19 12.80 -9.54
C LYS A 73 -2.47 13.29 -10.79
N SER A 74 -1.13 13.42 -10.74
CA SER A 74 -0.37 14.04 -11.83
C SER A 74 -0.60 13.28 -13.14
N PRO A 75 -1.12 13.94 -14.19
CA PRO A 75 -1.27 13.32 -15.51
C PRO A 75 0.08 12.99 -16.17
N ASN A 76 1.17 13.57 -15.66
CA ASN A 76 2.53 13.38 -16.17
C ASN A 76 3.32 12.28 -15.43
N SER A 77 2.78 11.67 -14.36
CA SER A 77 3.46 10.53 -13.73
C SER A 77 3.18 9.26 -14.52
N SER A 78 4.23 8.51 -14.84
CA SER A 78 4.13 7.17 -15.43
C SER A 78 3.42 6.18 -14.50
N ASN A 79 3.37 6.50 -13.19
CA ASN A 79 2.70 5.73 -12.16
C ASN A 79 1.36 6.37 -11.80
N LEU A 80 0.30 5.58 -11.88
CA LEU A 80 -1.02 5.96 -11.41
C LEU A 80 -1.05 5.70 -9.90
N SER A 81 -1.44 6.68 -9.08
CA SER A 81 -1.70 6.44 -7.65
C SER A 81 -2.76 5.35 -7.48
N LEU A 82 -2.80 4.71 -6.32
CA LEU A 82 -3.85 3.74 -5.99
C LEU A 82 -5.24 4.36 -6.11
N TYR A 83 -5.37 5.62 -5.69
CA TYR A 83 -6.59 6.37 -5.89
C TYR A 83 -6.96 6.51 -7.38
N GLY A 84 -6.02 6.98 -8.22
CA GLY A 84 -6.26 7.08 -9.66
C GLY A 84 -6.53 5.73 -10.33
N LEU A 85 -5.90 4.65 -9.84
CA LEU A 85 -6.14 3.28 -10.29
C LEU A 85 -7.58 2.85 -10.00
N LEU A 86 -8.08 3.17 -8.83
CA LEU A 86 -9.45 2.85 -8.44
C LEU A 86 -10.48 3.74 -9.13
N GLU A 87 -10.20 5.02 -9.35
CA GLU A 87 -11.04 5.86 -10.24
C GLU A 87 -11.16 5.25 -11.64
N LYS A 88 -10.05 4.76 -12.22
CA LYS A 88 -10.07 4.11 -13.53
C LYS A 88 -10.77 2.76 -13.54
N LEU A 89 -10.73 2.02 -12.42
CA LEU A 89 -11.47 0.76 -12.27
C LEU A 89 -12.97 1.00 -12.09
N ALA A 90 -13.35 2.08 -11.40
CA ALA A 90 -14.73 2.53 -11.22
C ALA A 90 -15.33 3.21 -12.45
N ASP A 91 -14.57 3.39 -13.53
CA ASP A 91 -15.15 3.75 -14.83
C ASP A 91 -15.95 2.57 -15.40
N ASP A 92 -17.24 2.58 -15.07
CA ASP A 92 -18.26 1.58 -15.38
C ASP A 92 -18.34 1.23 -16.88
N LYS A 93 -17.92 2.14 -17.75
CA LYS A 93 -18.15 2.01 -19.20
C LYS A 93 -17.27 0.95 -19.87
N THR A 94 -16.11 0.58 -19.30
CA THR A 94 -15.19 -0.31 -20.03
C THR A 94 -14.39 -1.27 -19.15
N ASN A 95 -13.71 -0.80 -18.11
CA ASN A 95 -12.70 -1.61 -17.42
C ASN A 95 -13.32 -2.65 -16.47
N LEU A 96 -14.37 -2.28 -15.74
CA LEU A 96 -15.00 -3.14 -14.74
C LEU A 96 -15.65 -4.38 -15.36
N LYS A 97 -16.43 -4.19 -16.43
CA LYS A 97 -17.09 -5.28 -17.18
C LYS A 97 -16.10 -6.34 -17.66
N HIS A 98 -14.91 -5.89 -18.05
CA HIS A 98 -13.88 -6.75 -18.58
C HIS A 98 -13.08 -7.47 -17.51
N LEU A 99 -12.76 -6.78 -16.41
CA LEU A 99 -12.15 -7.42 -15.26
C LEU A 99 -13.10 -8.48 -14.65
N LYS A 100 -14.39 -8.17 -14.54
CA LYS A 100 -15.42 -9.12 -14.12
C LYS A 100 -15.45 -10.35 -15.01
N ARG A 101 -15.48 -10.17 -16.33
CA ARG A 101 -15.41 -11.28 -17.31
C ARG A 101 -14.17 -12.17 -17.14
N TYR A 102 -13.02 -11.57 -16.84
CA TYR A 102 -11.79 -12.31 -16.57
C TYR A 102 -11.88 -13.09 -15.26
N TYR A 103 -12.38 -12.47 -14.19
CA TYR A 103 -12.48 -13.04 -12.84
C TYR A 103 -13.43 -14.26 -12.75
N VAL A 104 -14.53 -14.20 -13.50
CA VAL A 104 -15.62 -15.19 -13.48
C VAL A 104 -15.42 -16.30 -14.52
N ALA A 105 -14.37 -16.20 -15.35
CA ALA A 105 -14.05 -17.21 -16.34
C ALA A 105 -13.75 -18.54 -15.62
N PRO A 106 -14.50 -19.62 -15.93
CA PRO A 106 -14.20 -20.95 -15.38
C PRO A 106 -12.79 -21.39 -15.79
N PRO A 107 -12.07 -22.12 -14.93
CA PRO A 107 -10.80 -22.71 -15.31
C PRO A 107 -10.99 -23.64 -16.50
N LYS A 108 -9.96 -23.77 -17.34
CA LYS A 108 -9.96 -24.78 -18.40
C LYS A 108 -9.91 -26.15 -17.75
N THR A 109 -11.01 -26.90 -17.81
CA THR A 109 -11.07 -28.30 -17.37
C THR A 109 -10.78 -29.22 -18.55
N ILE A 110 -10.11 -30.35 -18.28
CA ILE A 110 -10.00 -31.45 -19.23
C ILE A 110 -11.34 -32.18 -19.20
N ASP A 111 -12.02 -32.31 -20.34
CA ASP A 111 -13.28 -33.07 -20.44
C ASP A 111 -12.98 -34.56 -20.27
N ILE A 112 -13.50 -35.16 -19.20
CA ILE A 112 -13.43 -36.60 -18.95
C ILE A 112 -14.86 -37.14 -19.08
N GLY A 113 -15.34 -37.24 -20.33
CA GLY A 113 -16.67 -37.77 -20.68
C GLY A 113 -17.78 -36.71 -20.84
N GLU A 114 -19.02 -37.16 -21.07
CA GLU A 114 -20.23 -36.31 -21.17
C GLU A 114 -20.59 -35.74 -19.79
N THR A 115 -19.83 -34.76 -19.32
CA THR A 115 -20.07 -34.18 -18.00
C THR A 115 -20.92 -32.92 -18.14
N ASP A 116 -22.01 -32.90 -17.37
CA ASP A 116 -22.98 -31.83 -17.28
C ASP A 116 -22.30 -30.47 -17.01
N LYS A 117 -22.52 -29.50 -17.91
CA LYS A 117 -21.97 -28.14 -17.80
C LYS A 117 -22.67 -27.31 -16.72
N SER A 118 -23.62 -27.88 -15.96
CA SER A 118 -24.36 -27.22 -14.88
C SER A 118 -23.45 -26.53 -13.84
N TRP A 119 -22.28 -27.09 -13.53
CA TRP A 119 -21.32 -26.47 -12.61
C TRP A 119 -20.76 -25.12 -13.09
N HIS A 120 -20.64 -24.91 -14.41
CA HIS A 120 -20.09 -23.67 -14.98
C HIS A 120 -20.95 -22.47 -14.62
N GLN A 121 -22.28 -22.65 -14.62
CA GLN A 121 -23.20 -21.57 -14.32
C GLN A 121 -23.17 -21.23 -12.83
N SER A 122 -23.17 -22.25 -11.96
CA SER A 122 -23.00 -22.07 -10.51
C SER A 122 -21.68 -21.36 -10.17
N PHE A 123 -20.57 -21.80 -10.78
CA PHE A 123 -19.25 -21.16 -10.63
C PHE A 123 -19.28 -19.68 -11.03
N LYS A 124 -19.87 -19.36 -12.19
CA LYS A 124 -19.96 -17.97 -12.65
C LYS A 124 -20.75 -17.11 -11.67
N THR A 125 -21.93 -17.54 -11.24
CA THR A 125 -22.77 -16.80 -10.29
C THR A 125 -22.03 -16.53 -8.98
N ASP A 126 -21.41 -17.55 -8.38
CA ASP A 126 -20.64 -17.41 -7.15
C ASP A 126 -19.46 -16.45 -7.29
N ARG A 127 -18.77 -16.50 -8.43
CA ARG A 127 -17.63 -15.63 -8.72
C ARG A 127 -18.07 -14.20 -9.02
N GLU A 128 -19.21 -14.00 -9.66
CA GLU A 128 -19.78 -12.67 -9.88
C GLU A 128 -20.10 -11.99 -8.54
N ALA A 129 -20.76 -12.70 -7.62
CA ALA A 129 -21.06 -12.19 -6.28
C ALA A 129 -19.78 -11.84 -5.50
N LYS A 130 -18.75 -12.70 -5.53
CA LYS A 130 -17.45 -12.43 -4.90
C LYS A 130 -16.72 -11.24 -5.52
N PHE A 131 -16.78 -11.11 -6.84
CA PHE A 131 -16.19 -9.98 -7.55
C PHE A 131 -16.82 -8.66 -7.11
N ASP A 132 -18.15 -8.61 -7.11
CA ASP A 132 -18.89 -7.41 -6.76
C ASP A 132 -18.63 -7.02 -5.29
N ALA A 133 -18.58 -7.99 -4.37
CA ALA A 133 -18.21 -7.76 -2.98
C ALA A 133 -16.80 -7.16 -2.83
N HIS A 134 -15.77 -7.80 -3.39
CA HIS A 134 -14.39 -7.28 -3.33
C HIS A 134 -14.24 -5.90 -3.96
N PHE A 135 -15.00 -5.63 -5.03
CA PHE A 135 -14.97 -4.34 -5.69
C PHE A 135 -15.62 -3.24 -4.84
N GLN A 136 -16.75 -3.53 -4.19
CA GLN A 136 -17.37 -2.61 -3.23
C GLN A 136 -16.47 -2.36 -2.02
N ASP A 137 -15.79 -3.39 -1.51
CA ASP A 137 -14.82 -3.24 -0.41
C ASP A 137 -13.65 -2.32 -0.80
N CYS A 138 -13.12 -2.46 -2.03
CA CYS A 138 -12.12 -1.55 -2.57
C CYS A 138 -12.61 -0.10 -2.58
N ILE A 139 -13.82 0.14 -3.10
CA ILE A 139 -14.43 1.48 -3.16
C ILE A 139 -14.63 2.05 -1.77
N PHE A 140 -15.16 1.25 -0.85
CA PHE A 140 -15.44 1.66 0.52
C PHE A 140 -14.15 2.07 1.25
N LEU A 141 -13.10 1.25 1.19
CA LEU A 141 -11.82 1.53 1.83
C LEU A 141 -11.18 2.81 1.29
N ILE A 142 -11.21 3.02 -0.03
CA ILE A 142 -10.66 4.24 -0.65
C ILE A 142 -11.43 5.48 -0.23
N LYS A 143 -12.76 5.43 -0.32
CA LYS A 143 -13.60 6.57 0.05
C LYS A 143 -13.42 6.91 1.53
N GLY A 144 -13.40 5.89 2.39
CA GLY A 144 -13.12 6.03 3.82
C GLY A 144 -11.74 6.63 4.09
N LEU A 145 -10.70 6.16 3.39
CA LEU A 145 -9.34 6.69 3.51
C LEU A 145 -9.29 8.18 3.14
N LEU A 146 -9.89 8.57 2.03
CA LEU A 146 -9.82 9.96 1.55
C LEU A 146 -10.53 10.97 2.45
N VAL A 147 -11.56 10.53 3.18
CA VAL A 147 -12.26 11.41 4.14
C VAL A 147 -11.66 11.35 5.54
N SER A 148 -10.68 10.47 5.77
CA SER A 148 -10.02 10.32 7.08
C SER A 148 -9.21 11.56 7.43
N GLU A 149 -9.09 11.83 8.73
CA GLU A 149 -8.34 12.98 9.23
C GLU A 149 -6.84 12.84 8.92
N GLU A 150 -6.30 11.63 8.95
CA GLU A 150 -4.92 11.30 8.60
C GLU A 150 -4.63 11.64 7.13
N ALA A 151 -5.55 11.32 6.22
CA ALA A 151 -5.40 11.67 4.81
C ALA A 151 -5.45 13.19 4.60
N LYS A 152 -6.39 13.89 5.24
CA LYS A 152 -6.48 15.37 5.21
C LYS A 152 -5.22 16.04 5.75
N LYS A 153 -4.56 15.40 6.72
CA LYS A 153 -3.30 15.85 7.29
C LYS A 153 -2.12 15.63 6.35
N ILE A 154 -1.95 14.44 5.79
CA ILE A 154 -0.76 14.05 5.01
C ILE A 154 -0.82 14.54 3.56
N ALA A 155 -1.99 14.60 2.95
CA ALA A 155 -2.16 15.07 1.57
C ALA A 155 -1.56 16.48 1.33
N PRO A 156 -1.85 17.53 2.11
CA PRO A 156 -1.22 18.83 1.92
C PRO A 156 0.24 18.88 2.39
N LEU A 157 0.71 17.85 3.09
CA LEU A 157 1.95 17.93 3.86
C LEU A 157 3.20 17.81 2.99
N ARG A 158 3.15 17.02 1.92
CA ARG A 158 4.24 16.96 0.94
C ARG A 158 4.49 18.35 0.34
N ASP A 159 3.44 18.99 -0.13
CA ASP A 159 3.54 20.29 -0.79
C ASP A 159 3.99 21.38 0.19
N LYS A 160 3.52 21.33 1.45
CA LYS A 160 4.00 22.21 2.52
C LYS A 160 5.47 21.95 2.88
N ALA A 161 5.87 20.69 3.08
CA ALA A 161 7.24 20.33 3.44
C ALA A 161 8.24 20.71 2.34
N LEU A 162 7.87 20.56 1.06
CA LEU A 162 8.69 20.96 -0.09
C LEU A 162 8.70 22.50 -0.31
N ALA A 163 7.64 23.22 0.08
CA ALA A 163 7.57 24.68 -0.06
C ALA A 163 8.49 25.41 0.93
N HIS A 164 8.80 24.81 2.08
CA HIS A 164 9.79 25.34 3.01
C HIS A 164 11.21 24.98 2.53
N LYS A 165 11.78 25.82 1.67
CA LYS A 165 13.14 25.69 1.10
C LYS A 165 14.27 25.50 2.13
N ASP A 166 13.99 25.83 3.39
CA ASP A 166 14.96 25.82 4.48
C ASP A 166 14.82 24.58 5.39
N GLY A 167 13.92 23.64 5.06
CA GLY A 167 13.71 22.39 5.80
C GLY A 167 13.05 22.54 7.18
N ARG A 168 12.56 23.73 7.53
CA ARG A 168 12.03 24.07 8.88
C ARG A 168 10.51 23.83 9.06
N TYR A 169 9.89 22.95 8.29
CA TYR A 169 8.50 22.59 8.56
C TYR A 169 8.47 21.69 9.80
N ASP A 170 8.12 22.25 10.95
CA ASP A 170 7.97 21.48 12.19
C ASP A 170 6.72 20.61 12.11
N ILE A 171 6.92 19.35 11.74
CA ILE A 171 5.85 18.39 11.53
C ILE A 171 5.06 18.16 12.83
N LYS A 172 5.74 18.21 13.99
CA LYS A 172 5.13 17.99 15.30
C LYS A 172 4.32 19.20 15.77
N ALA A 173 4.82 20.42 15.56
CA ALA A 173 4.08 21.66 15.87
C ALA A 173 2.81 21.83 15.01
N ASN A 174 2.74 21.14 13.87
CA ASN A 174 1.57 21.11 13.00
C ASN A 174 0.62 19.93 13.28
N ASN A 175 0.71 19.27 14.45
CA ASN A 175 -0.15 18.15 14.87
C ASN A 175 -0.10 16.90 13.96
N HIS A 176 1.01 16.70 13.26
CA HIS A 176 1.26 15.47 12.52
C HIS A 176 2.10 14.52 13.36
N THR A 177 1.73 13.25 13.31
CA THR A 177 2.36 12.18 14.09
C THR A 177 2.85 11.08 13.15
N VAL A 178 3.79 10.27 13.65
CA VAL A 178 4.17 9.01 13.00
C VAL A 178 2.96 8.07 12.88
N GLY A 179 2.00 8.17 13.81
CA GLY A 179 0.75 7.42 13.79
C GLY A 179 -0.11 7.68 12.55
N ASP A 180 -0.20 8.95 12.10
CA ASP A 180 -0.96 9.29 10.88
C ASP A 180 -0.37 8.57 9.65
N VAL A 181 0.96 8.55 9.53
CA VAL A 181 1.69 7.85 8.45
C VAL A 181 1.48 6.33 8.54
N PHE A 182 1.60 5.75 9.73
CA PHE A 182 1.42 4.31 9.93
C PHE A 182 -0.02 3.85 9.63
N TYR A 183 -1.00 4.68 9.99
CA TYR A 183 -2.40 4.45 9.65
C TYR A 183 -2.62 4.40 8.15
N LEU A 184 -2.05 5.34 7.39
CA LEU A 184 -2.17 5.36 5.93
C LEU A 184 -1.47 4.18 5.26
N ILE A 185 -0.29 3.75 5.75
CA ILE A 185 0.41 2.55 5.26
C ILE A 185 -0.45 1.30 5.46
N ASN A 186 -1.09 1.17 6.62
CA ASN A 186 -1.96 0.03 6.89
C ASN A 186 -3.21 0.02 5.99
N ASN A 187 -3.77 1.19 5.68
CA ASN A 187 -4.87 1.27 4.73
C ASN A 187 -4.43 0.97 3.30
N MET A 188 -3.23 1.43 2.89
CA MET A 188 -2.62 1.07 1.60
C MET A 188 -2.53 -0.45 1.44
N LYS A 189 -2.11 -1.18 2.48
CA LYS A 189 -2.10 -2.65 2.51
C LYS A 189 -3.49 -3.23 2.23
N LEU A 190 -4.51 -2.78 2.97
CA LEU A 190 -5.88 -3.32 2.84
C LEU A 190 -6.43 -3.12 1.44
N ILE A 191 -6.21 -1.94 0.85
CA ILE A 191 -6.58 -1.64 -0.54
C ILE A 191 -5.86 -2.59 -1.51
N LEU A 192 -4.54 -2.77 -1.34
CA LEU A 192 -3.74 -3.65 -2.19
C LEU A 192 -4.20 -5.11 -2.10
N LEU A 193 -4.50 -5.62 -0.89
CA LEU A 193 -4.98 -6.98 -0.71
C LEU A 193 -6.30 -7.22 -1.46
N ASN A 194 -7.23 -6.26 -1.42
CA ASN A 194 -8.47 -6.37 -2.17
C ASN A 194 -8.26 -6.27 -3.69
N LEU A 195 -7.39 -5.38 -4.15
CA LEU A 195 -7.02 -5.28 -5.57
C LEU A 195 -6.37 -6.58 -6.08
N ILE A 196 -5.48 -7.18 -5.29
CA ILE A 196 -4.85 -8.48 -5.58
C ILE A 196 -5.92 -9.57 -5.72
N GLY A 197 -6.91 -9.58 -4.81
CA GLY A 197 -8.07 -10.46 -4.85
C GLY A 197 -8.83 -10.34 -6.18
N LEU A 198 -9.11 -9.10 -6.63
CA LEU A 198 -9.77 -8.84 -7.92
C LEU A 198 -8.97 -9.32 -9.13
N MET A 199 -7.64 -9.37 -9.03
CA MET A 199 -6.77 -9.91 -10.09
C MET A 199 -6.63 -11.45 -10.03
N THR A 200 -7.38 -12.13 -9.16
CA THR A 200 -7.33 -13.59 -8.92
C THR A 200 -5.98 -14.12 -8.46
N ARG A 201 -5.10 -13.24 -7.97
CA ARG A 201 -3.81 -13.66 -7.43
C ARG A 201 -4.02 -14.19 -6.02
N THR A 202 -3.68 -15.45 -5.83
CA THR A 202 -3.84 -16.15 -4.55
C THR A 202 -2.72 -15.85 -3.56
N LYS A 203 -1.57 -15.35 -4.03
CA LYS A 203 -0.43 -15.07 -3.15
C LYS A 203 0.34 -13.83 -3.56
N TYR A 204 0.45 -12.92 -2.59
CA TYR A 204 1.49 -11.91 -2.52
C TYR A 204 2.14 -12.04 -1.14
N PRO A 205 3.48 -11.99 -1.03
CA PRO A 205 4.17 -12.23 0.24
C PRO A 205 4.07 -11.02 1.18
N VAL A 206 2.93 -10.33 1.25
CA VAL A 206 2.73 -9.15 2.11
C VAL A 206 2.95 -9.52 3.58
N TYR A 207 2.28 -10.57 4.07
CA TYR A 207 2.41 -11.00 5.47
C TYR A 207 3.82 -11.55 5.80
N GLU A 208 4.40 -12.30 4.86
CA GLU A 208 5.75 -12.84 4.98
C GLU A 208 6.79 -11.70 5.01
N ALA A 209 6.60 -10.68 4.18
CA ALA A 209 7.43 -9.49 4.14
C ALA A 209 7.27 -8.61 5.39
N GLU A 210 6.08 -8.49 5.97
CA GLU A 210 5.85 -7.78 7.25
C GLU A 210 6.66 -8.41 8.37
N THR A 211 6.57 -9.72 8.50
CA THR A 211 7.32 -10.47 9.51
C THR A 211 8.83 -10.29 9.31
N LYS A 212 9.29 -10.40 8.06
CA LYS A 212 10.70 -10.25 7.71
C LYS A 212 11.20 -8.83 7.97
N ALA A 213 10.46 -7.81 7.57
CA ALA A 213 10.82 -6.40 7.74
C ALA A 213 10.98 -6.04 9.21
N LYS A 214 10.03 -6.47 10.06
CA LYS A 214 10.12 -6.27 11.51
C LYS A 214 11.34 -6.95 12.11
N LEU A 215 11.61 -8.21 11.75
CA LEU A 215 12.78 -8.94 12.23
C LEU A 215 14.09 -8.27 11.80
N MET A 216 14.18 -7.78 10.56
CA MET A 216 15.37 -7.08 10.07
C MET A 216 15.59 -5.75 10.80
N ALA A 217 14.52 -5.00 11.05
CA ALA A 217 14.57 -3.76 11.82
C ALA A 217 15.05 -3.99 13.26
N GLN A 218 14.52 -5.03 13.93
CA GLN A 218 14.97 -5.43 15.27
C GLN A 218 16.47 -5.74 15.30
N LYS A 219 16.94 -6.58 14.38
CA LYS A 219 18.37 -6.93 14.29
C LYS A 219 19.25 -5.71 14.06
N PHE A 220 18.82 -4.79 13.20
CA PHE A 220 19.55 -3.56 12.93
C PHE A 220 19.71 -2.71 14.20
N TRP A 221 18.61 -2.41 14.89
CA TRP A 221 18.67 -1.55 16.09
C TRP A 221 19.33 -2.22 17.28
N GLU A 222 19.19 -3.54 17.43
CA GLU A 222 19.94 -4.31 18.44
C GLU A 222 21.46 -4.24 18.19
N HIS A 223 21.90 -4.25 16.93
CA HIS A 223 23.30 -4.08 16.60
C HIS A 223 23.80 -2.68 16.93
N VAL A 224 23.03 -1.65 16.55
CA VAL A 224 23.33 -0.25 16.89
C VAL A 224 23.44 -0.07 18.40
N ALA A 225 22.49 -0.58 19.19
CA ALA A 225 22.47 -0.46 20.64
C ALA A 225 23.65 -1.18 21.35
N ARG A 226 24.32 -2.11 20.67
CA ARG A 226 25.50 -2.83 21.18
C ARG A 226 26.82 -2.19 20.77
N THR A 227 26.79 -1.25 19.83
CA THR A 227 27.97 -0.53 19.38
C THR A 227 28.28 0.54 20.42
N LYS A 228 29.26 0.24 21.28
CA LYS A 228 29.79 1.18 22.28
C LYS A 228 30.76 2.14 21.63
#